data_AF-A0A7J8XZS9-F1
#
_entry.id   AF-A0A7J8XZS9-F1
#
_cell.length_a   1.000
_cell.length_b   1.000
_cell.length_c   1.000
_cell.angle_alpha   90.00
_cell.angle_beta   90.00
_cell.angle_gamma   90.00
#
_symmetry.space_group_name_H-M   'P 1'
#
loop_
_entity.id
_entity.type
_entity.pdbx_description
1 polymer ?
#
loop_
_entity_poly.entity_id
_entity_poly.type
_entity_poly.pdbx_seq_one_letter_code
_entity_poly.pdbx_strand_id
1 'polypeptide(L)'
;MATTISNQTPKSNPATANEPAKVAAREETKDDEIAVTWREEEPAHYILQIQSLPFLLEILSEPQVAFEAFEACGYKWSLIFYRESESRKDYLSPYLRIMDIQHLGHNWKIDALINFFVYHQGMNRYITIQDGKVKRFSAEKEESGFSRLMLLPKFIDRLNLQENTCKFGVEVFVVNPKKEKGECCCSILDLHLKENTVTWPIGNFSKASGLQPFKFSTGNSEWELQLYPRGVPEVKRKYLSIYLSLKNSEEVESGNKLHVQLKLRIKSNSPSNPRGGESKYDPTKPRTGNAWFSSSQRCWGFPYFMKLADLKQTPGLIDNDALTVEAEFNSIYVIQDLAPEPHAANLH
;
A
#
# COMPACT_ATOMS: atom_id res chain seq x y z
N MET A 1 -36.54 -11.63 77.70
CA MET A 1 -36.32 -11.31 76.27
C MET A 1 -36.32 -9.81 76.11
N ALA A 2 -35.16 -9.20 75.87
CA ALA A 2 -34.99 -7.93 75.16
C ALA A 2 -33.48 -7.58 75.13
N THR A 3 -32.97 -7.57 73.92
CA THR A 3 -31.82 -6.89 73.30
C THR A 3 -31.00 -5.91 74.14
N THR A 4 -29.66 -6.02 74.07
CA THR A 4 -28.76 -4.84 74.10
C THR A 4 -27.48 -5.13 73.30
N ILE A 5 -27.13 -4.17 72.44
CA ILE A 5 -25.98 -4.12 71.55
C ILE A 5 -24.73 -3.71 72.35
N SER A 6 -23.57 -4.32 72.07
CA SER A 6 -22.28 -3.85 72.59
C SER A 6 -21.30 -3.53 71.46
N ASN A 7 -20.82 -2.29 71.50
CA ASN A 7 -19.68 -1.76 70.76
C ASN A 7 -18.38 -2.53 71.07
N GLN A 8 -17.50 -2.64 70.08
CA GLN A 8 -16.06 -2.73 70.30
C GLN A 8 -15.32 -1.93 69.22
N THR A 9 -14.61 -0.89 69.65
CA THR A 9 -13.53 -0.21 68.93
C THR A 9 -12.19 -0.90 69.22
N PRO A 10 -11.19 -0.78 68.32
CA PRO A 10 -9.98 -1.60 68.35
C PRO A 10 -8.78 -0.94 69.06
N LYS A 11 -7.95 -1.79 69.68
CA LYS A 11 -6.54 -1.61 70.08
C LYS A 11 -5.79 -2.79 69.44
N SER A 12 -4.57 -2.77 68.91
CA SER A 12 -3.36 -1.96 69.12
C SER A 12 -2.28 -2.38 68.09
N ASN A 13 -1.42 -1.42 67.66
CA ASN A 13 0.04 -1.44 67.37
C ASN A 13 0.85 -2.75 67.10
N PRO A 14 2.10 -2.72 66.58
CA PRO A 14 2.84 -1.71 65.78
C PRO A 14 3.69 -2.30 64.60
N ALA A 15 4.32 -1.39 63.86
CA ALA A 15 5.43 -1.51 62.90
C ALA A 15 6.19 -2.85 62.72
N THR A 16 6.43 -3.24 61.46
CA THR A 16 7.59 -4.08 61.10
C THR A 16 8.09 -3.77 59.67
N ALA A 17 9.37 -3.36 59.64
CA ALA A 17 10.41 -3.56 58.62
C ALA A 17 10.13 -3.32 57.12
N ASN A 18 10.87 -2.35 56.58
CA ASN A 18 11.22 -2.18 55.18
C ASN A 18 11.85 -3.46 54.59
N GLU A 19 11.21 -4.02 53.58
CA GLU A 19 11.79 -5.00 52.66
C GLU A 19 12.31 -4.24 51.42
N PRO A 20 13.57 -4.40 51.00
CA PRO A 20 14.10 -3.67 49.86
C PRO A 20 13.44 -4.16 48.56
N ALA A 21 12.93 -3.20 47.79
CA ALA A 21 12.31 -3.42 46.48
C ALA A 21 13.22 -4.27 45.58
N LYS A 22 12.66 -5.40 45.17
CA LYS A 22 13.21 -6.36 44.20
C LYS A 22 13.62 -5.60 42.93
N VAL A 23 14.92 -5.42 42.74
CA VAL A 23 15.49 -4.93 41.47
C VAL A 23 15.02 -5.90 40.39
N ALA A 24 14.16 -5.42 39.50
CA ALA A 24 13.74 -6.18 38.33
C ALA A 24 14.98 -6.39 37.45
N ALA A 25 15.50 -7.61 37.48
CA ALA A 25 16.46 -8.08 36.49
C ALA A 25 15.81 -7.91 35.11
N ARG A 26 16.49 -7.12 34.27
CA ARG A 26 16.12 -6.89 32.87
C ARG A 26 16.15 -8.24 32.16
N GLU A 27 15.00 -8.69 31.65
CA GLU A 27 14.94 -9.83 30.75
C GLU A 27 15.81 -9.53 29.53
N GLU A 28 16.84 -10.34 29.33
CA GLU A 28 17.63 -10.38 28.10
C GLU A 28 16.73 -10.93 26.98
N THR A 29 16.13 -10.04 26.21
CA THR A 29 15.39 -10.44 25.01
C THR A 29 16.36 -10.79 23.89
N LYS A 30 16.31 -12.07 23.47
CA LYS A 30 16.72 -12.64 22.17
C LYS A 30 17.08 -11.61 21.10
N ASP A 31 18.31 -11.73 20.56
CA ASP A 31 18.90 -10.96 19.45
C ASP A 31 17.92 -10.07 18.67
N ASP A 32 18.08 -8.76 18.84
CA ASP A 32 17.60 -7.77 17.88
C ASP A 32 18.38 -7.97 16.58
N GLU A 33 17.81 -8.69 15.60
CA GLU A 33 18.50 -9.03 14.36
C GLU A 33 18.76 -7.76 13.52
N ILE A 34 19.95 -7.18 13.71
CA ILE A 34 20.46 -6.09 12.87
C ILE A 34 20.75 -6.68 11.49
N ALA A 35 20.04 -6.20 10.48
CA ALA A 35 20.32 -6.53 9.09
C ALA A 35 21.49 -5.68 8.58
N VAL A 36 22.49 -6.37 8.02
CA VAL A 36 23.67 -5.75 7.39
C VAL A 36 23.68 -6.10 5.91
N THR A 37 23.50 -5.10 5.04
CA THR A 37 23.48 -5.27 3.57
C THR A 37 24.49 -4.36 2.90
N TRP A 38 24.68 -4.54 1.58
CA TRP A 38 25.65 -3.78 0.79
C TRP A 38 24.98 -3.10 -0.38
N ARG A 39 25.26 -1.82 -0.60
CA ARG A 39 24.74 -1.06 -1.76
C ARG A 39 25.79 -0.11 -2.33
N GLU A 40 25.62 0.31 -3.57
CA GLU A 40 26.56 1.24 -4.25
C GLU A 40 26.10 2.70 -4.09
N GLU A 41 24.81 2.90 -3.93
CA GLU A 41 24.14 4.19 -3.86
C GLU A 41 24.43 4.92 -2.55
N GLU A 42 24.72 6.21 -2.67
CA GLU A 42 24.97 7.08 -1.52
C GLU A 42 23.73 7.22 -0.61
N PRO A 43 23.90 7.45 0.69
CA PRO A 43 22.82 7.80 1.63
C PRO A 43 22.04 9.04 1.19
N ALA A 44 20.71 8.93 1.17
CA ALA A 44 19.85 9.98 0.61
C ALA A 44 19.78 11.27 1.45
N HIS A 45 19.94 11.18 2.77
CA HIS A 45 19.61 12.30 3.68
C HIS A 45 20.83 13.00 4.27
N TYR A 46 21.87 12.25 4.64
CA TYR A 46 23.06 12.85 5.26
C TYR A 46 24.30 12.00 5.02
N ILE A 47 25.42 12.67 4.71
CA ILE A 47 26.76 12.08 4.62
C ILE A 47 27.71 12.91 5.49
N LEU A 48 28.38 12.23 6.41
CA LEU A 48 29.48 12.77 7.18
C LEU A 48 30.79 12.20 6.62
N GLN A 49 31.61 13.06 6.04
CA GLN A 49 32.95 12.68 5.60
C GLN A 49 34.00 13.25 6.57
N ILE A 50 34.79 12.36 7.18
CA ILE A 50 35.93 12.75 8.00
C ILE A 50 37.19 12.50 7.20
N GLN A 51 37.97 13.55 6.97
CA GLN A 51 39.17 13.52 6.12
C GLN A 51 40.47 13.18 6.87
N SER A 52 40.37 12.87 8.17
CA SER A 52 41.51 12.55 9.03
C SER A 52 41.14 11.44 10.01
N LEU A 53 41.76 10.28 9.88
CA LEU A 53 41.56 9.16 10.80
C LEU A 53 42.04 9.50 12.22
N PRO A 54 43.20 10.16 12.45
CA PRO A 54 43.57 10.61 13.79
C PRO A 54 42.49 11.48 14.45
N PHE A 55 41.89 12.39 13.69
CA PHE A 55 40.79 13.21 14.17
C PHE A 55 39.55 12.37 14.50
N LEU A 56 39.21 11.37 13.68
CA LEU A 56 38.14 10.42 14.01
C LEU A 56 38.41 9.68 15.33
N LEU A 57 39.64 9.21 15.54
CA LEU A 57 40.00 8.49 16.77
C LEU A 57 39.95 9.40 17.99
N GLU A 58 40.34 10.66 17.85
CA GLU A 58 40.22 11.69 18.89
C GLU A 58 38.75 11.91 19.27
N ILE A 59 37.86 12.16 18.30
CA ILE A 59 36.44 12.38 18.61
C ILE A 59 35.73 11.11 19.14
N LEU A 60 36.16 9.91 18.73
CA LEU A 60 35.63 8.65 19.24
C LEU A 60 36.23 8.25 20.61
N SER A 61 37.22 9.01 21.11
CA SER A 61 37.72 8.86 22.48
C SER A 61 36.77 9.50 23.51
N GLU A 62 35.97 10.48 23.09
CA GLU A 62 34.95 11.11 23.91
C GLU A 62 33.76 10.16 24.16
N PRO A 63 33.04 10.31 25.29
CA PRO A 63 31.85 9.50 25.59
C PRO A 63 30.75 9.67 24.54
N GLN A 64 30.64 10.86 23.96
CA GLN A 64 29.71 11.17 22.89
C GLN A 64 30.25 12.28 21.99
N VAL A 65 29.91 12.24 20.71
CA VAL A 65 30.13 13.33 19.76
C VAL A 65 28.89 13.52 18.90
N ALA A 66 28.40 14.76 18.81
CA ALA A 66 27.26 15.13 17.98
C ALA A 66 27.75 15.94 16.77
N PHE A 67 27.17 15.69 15.61
CA PHE A 67 27.50 16.36 14.36
C PHE A 67 26.44 17.39 13.96
N GLU A 68 26.78 18.19 12.95
CA GLU A 68 25.91 19.24 12.43
C GLU A 68 24.54 18.69 12.02
N ALA A 69 23.52 19.52 12.25
CA ALA A 69 22.15 19.15 11.99
C ALA A 69 21.84 19.13 10.49
N PHE A 70 20.97 18.22 10.07
CA PHE A 70 20.49 18.08 8.68
C PHE A 70 18.97 17.95 8.64
N GLU A 71 18.37 18.31 7.51
CA GLU A 71 16.92 18.24 7.32
C GLU A 71 16.52 16.99 6.52
N ALA A 72 15.54 16.24 7.02
CA ALA A 72 14.97 15.09 6.35
C ALA A 72 13.53 14.84 6.82
N CYS A 73 12.66 14.46 5.88
CA CYS A 73 11.23 14.20 6.14
C CYS A 73 10.50 15.33 6.89
N GLY A 74 10.90 16.60 6.67
CA GLY A 74 10.28 17.76 7.32
C GLY A 74 10.72 18.01 8.77
N TYR A 75 11.74 17.30 9.25
CA TYR A 75 12.32 17.52 10.58
C TYR A 75 13.83 17.70 10.49
N LYS A 76 14.39 18.29 11.55
CA LYS A 76 15.82 18.50 11.69
C LYS A 76 16.40 17.44 12.61
N TRP A 77 17.50 16.83 12.20
CA TRP A 77 18.12 15.70 12.87
C TRP A 77 19.61 15.98 13.10
N SER A 78 20.20 15.39 14.13
CA SER A 78 21.65 15.40 14.36
C SER A 78 22.12 13.96 14.56
N LEU A 79 23.21 13.58 13.88
CA LEU A 79 23.89 12.32 14.10
C LEU A 79 24.74 12.42 15.36
N ILE A 80 24.66 11.40 16.20
CA ILE A 80 25.42 11.28 17.45
C ILE A 80 26.11 9.93 17.48
N PHE A 81 27.39 9.92 17.79
CA PHE A 81 28.11 8.70 18.15
C PHE A 81 28.31 8.65 19.65
N TYR A 82 27.86 7.57 20.26
CA TYR A 82 28.16 7.24 21.64
C TYR A 82 29.25 6.18 21.70
N ARG A 83 30.14 6.32 22.68
CA ARG A 83 31.04 5.26 23.14
C ARG A 83 30.40 4.59 24.34
N GLU A 84 29.82 3.42 24.13
CA GLU A 84 29.23 2.62 25.19
C GLU A 84 30.22 1.56 25.69
N SER A 85 30.56 1.62 26.98
CA SER A 85 31.45 0.65 27.63
C SER A 85 30.66 -0.41 28.39
N GLU A 86 30.84 -1.67 28.04
CA GLU A 86 30.22 -2.79 28.74
C GLU A 86 31.19 -3.97 28.82
N SER A 87 31.30 -4.58 30.00
CA SER A 87 32.16 -5.76 30.21
C SER A 87 33.62 -5.53 29.74
N ARG A 88 34.17 -4.34 30.01
CA ARG A 88 35.51 -3.88 29.58
C ARG A 88 35.71 -3.83 28.06
N LYS A 89 34.63 -3.73 27.28
CA LYS A 89 34.66 -3.53 25.84
C LYS A 89 33.95 -2.24 25.48
N ASP A 90 34.50 -1.52 24.52
CA ASP A 90 33.90 -0.29 24.03
C ASP A 90 33.24 -0.52 22.67
N TYR A 91 32.01 -0.03 22.55
CA TYR A 91 31.19 -0.13 21.37
C TYR A 91 30.90 1.26 20.82
N LEU A 92 30.89 1.36 19.50
CA LEU A 92 30.33 2.48 18.77
C LEU A 92 28.81 2.27 18.68
N SER A 93 28.07 3.28 19.10
CA SER A 93 26.62 3.30 19.00
C SER A 93 26.14 4.56 18.29
N PRO A 94 25.70 4.47 17.02
CA PRO A 94 25.15 5.60 16.30
C PRO A 94 23.68 5.84 16.66
N TYR A 95 23.35 7.10 16.94
CA TYR A 95 22.03 7.60 17.28
C TYR A 95 21.67 8.79 16.40
N LEU A 96 20.38 9.00 16.21
CA LEU A 96 19.84 10.27 15.77
C LEU A 96 19.18 10.97 16.94
N ARG A 97 19.37 12.28 17.02
CA ARG A 97 18.60 13.21 17.85
C ARG A 97 17.71 14.06 16.96
N ILE A 98 16.45 14.20 17.32
CA ILE A 98 15.59 15.20 16.68
C ILE A 98 15.82 16.57 17.29
N MET A 99 15.90 17.59 16.45
CA MET A 99 16.27 18.95 16.80
C MET A 99 15.09 19.92 16.59
N ASP A 100 15.25 21.14 17.07
CA ASP A 100 14.31 22.26 16.91
C ASP A 100 12.87 21.95 17.38
N ILE A 101 12.67 21.02 18.33
CA ILE A 101 11.36 20.49 18.76
C ILE A 101 10.38 21.50 19.40
N GLN A 102 10.78 22.75 19.59
CA GLN A 102 10.02 23.79 20.30
C GLN A 102 8.65 24.06 19.67
N HIS A 103 8.51 23.83 18.36
CA HIS A 103 7.27 24.03 17.61
C HIS A 103 6.34 22.81 17.57
N LEU A 104 6.77 21.65 18.10
CA LEU A 104 5.99 20.40 18.00
C LEU A 104 4.91 20.26 19.09
N GLY A 105 4.85 21.17 20.06
CA GLY A 105 3.93 21.11 21.20
C GLY A 105 4.41 20.16 22.30
N HIS A 106 3.58 19.89 23.32
CA HIS A 106 4.03 19.15 24.52
C HIS A 106 3.94 17.61 24.39
N ASN A 107 3.07 17.11 23.50
CA ASN A 107 2.76 15.67 23.38
C ASN A 107 3.13 15.07 22.02
N TRP A 108 4.13 15.65 21.35
CA TRP A 108 4.54 15.20 20.03
C TRP A 108 5.12 13.79 20.06
N LYS A 109 4.87 13.06 18.98
CA LYS A 109 5.42 11.72 18.74
C LYS A 109 5.75 11.60 17.27
N ILE A 110 6.98 11.22 16.97
CA ILE A 110 7.46 11.00 15.61
C ILE A 110 8.00 9.58 15.55
N ASP A 111 7.40 8.77 14.69
CA ASP A 111 7.82 7.41 14.43
C ASP A 111 8.68 7.41 13.16
N ALA A 112 9.88 6.84 13.20
CA ALA A 112 10.79 6.84 12.07
C ALA A 112 11.59 5.55 11.94
N LEU A 113 11.89 5.15 10.70
CA LEU A 113 12.90 4.14 10.39
C LEU A 113 14.25 4.84 10.21
N ILE A 114 15.32 4.20 10.67
CA ILE A 114 16.68 4.74 10.56
C ILE A 114 17.55 3.69 9.88
N ASN A 115 18.26 4.11 8.84
CA ASN A 115 19.34 3.33 8.24
C ASN A 115 20.65 4.07 8.49
N PHE A 116 21.63 3.35 9.01
CA PHE A 116 22.98 3.86 9.19
C PHE A 116 23.93 3.26 8.16
N PHE A 117 24.85 4.06 7.64
CA PHE A 117 25.75 3.67 6.57
C PHE A 117 27.20 3.88 6.96
N VAL A 118 28.04 2.92 6.60
CA VAL A 118 29.50 3.04 6.66
C VAL A 118 30.05 2.75 5.28
N TYR A 119 30.79 3.71 4.71
CA TYR A 119 31.40 3.53 3.41
C TYR A 119 32.64 2.64 3.51
N HIS A 120 32.69 1.61 2.67
CA HIS A 120 33.82 0.71 2.55
C HIS A 120 34.58 1.00 1.26
N GLN A 121 35.64 1.82 1.37
CA GLN A 121 36.43 2.29 0.23
C GLN A 121 36.96 1.14 -0.64
N GLY A 122 37.52 0.08 -0.03
CA GLY A 122 38.09 -1.03 -0.78
C GLY A 122 37.10 -1.81 -1.65
N MET A 123 35.78 -1.65 -1.40
CA MET A 123 34.72 -2.26 -2.20
C MET A 123 33.91 -1.22 -2.98
N ASN A 124 34.22 0.07 -2.81
CA ASN A 124 33.48 1.19 -3.38
C ASN A 124 31.96 1.10 -3.11
N ARG A 125 31.59 0.68 -1.90
CA ARG A 125 30.19 0.38 -1.51
C ARG A 125 29.91 0.80 -0.07
N TYR A 126 28.64 1.06 0.22
CA TYR A 126 28.14 1.31 1.56
C TYR A 126 27.67 0.01 2.22
N ILE A 127 28.13 -0.21 3.44
CA ILE A 127 27.53 -1.14 4.39
C ILE A 127 26.30 -0.43 4.96
N THR A 128 25.13 -1.02 4.78
CA THR A 128 23.86 -0.55 5.32
C THR A 128 23.53 -1.33 6.58
N ILE A 129 23.16 -0.61 7.64
CA ILE A 129 22.83 -1.16 8.95
C ILE A 129 21.43 -0.68 9.32
N GLN A 130 20.52 -1.62 9.52
CA GLN A 130 19.12 -1.36 9.88
C GLN A 130 18.59 -2.51 10.73
N ASP A 131 17.61 -2.25 11.59
CA ASP A 131 16.92 -3.29 12.39
C ASP A 131 15.47 -3.51 11.92
N GLY A 132 15.02 -2.76 10.91
CA GLY A 132 13.65 -2.79 10.42
C GLY A 132 12.61 -2.31 11.44
N LYS A 133 13.04 -1.76 12.58
CA LYS A 133 12.16 -1.33 13.67
C LYS A 133 11.86 0.15 13.58
N VAL A 134 10.58 0.47 13.70
CA VAL A 134 10.13 1.85 13.86
C VAL A 134 10.60 2.37 15.23
N LYS A 135 11.39 3.43 15.21
CA LYS A 135 11.92 4.10 16.39
C LYS A 135 11.05 5.32 16.70
N ARG A 136 10.49 5.35 17.90
CA ARG A 136 9.66 6.46 18.39
C ARG A 136 10.52 7.53 19.06
N PHE A 137 10.33 8.75 18.62
CA PHE A 137 10.84 9.99 19.19
C PHE A 137 9.70 10.73 19.88
N SER A 138 9.96 11.29 21.06
CA SER A 138 9.01 12.08 21.84
C SER A 138 9.73 13.07 22.74
N ALA A 139 8.98 13.94 23.44
CA ALA A 139 9.54 14.85 24.45
C ALA A 139 10.30 14.12 25.59
N GLU A 140 9.99 12.84 25.83
CA GLU A 140 10.68 12.01 26.83
C GLU A 140 11.89 11.26 26.25
N LYS A 141 11.96 11.16 24.92
CA LYS A 141 12.96 10.39 24.20
C LYS A 141 13.25 11.03 22.84
N GLU A 142 14.12 12.03 22.86
CA GLU A 142 14.54 12.78 21.66
C GLU A 142 15.59 12.04 20.83
N GLU A 143 16.10 10.92 21.34
CA GLU A 143 17.19 10.16 20.74
C GLU A 143 16.85 8.69 20.55
N SER A 144 17.23 8.16 19.39
CA SER A 144 17.10 6.73 19.10
C SER A 144 18.12 6.29 18.06
N GLY A 145 18.57 5.04 18.15
CA GLY A 145 19.71 4.57 17.39
C GLY A 145 19.97 3.08 17.56
N PHE A 146 21.22 2.71 17.40
CA PHE A 146 21.72 1.34 17.49
C PHE A 146 22.71 1.24 18.66
N SER A 147 22.21 0.86 19.84
CA SER A 147 23.07 0.61 21.01
C SER A 147 24.01 -0.56 20.73
N ARG A 148 25.27 -0.39 21.08
CA ARG A 148 26.35 -1.39 20.98
C ARG A 148 26.49 -1.99 19.58
N LEU A 149 26.25 -1.20 18.54
CA LEU A 149 26.22 -1.65 17.16
C LEU A 149 27.50 -2.40 16.74
N MET A 150 28.66 -1.86 17.07
CA MET A 150 29.93 -2.49 16.71
C MET A 150 31.01 -2.20 17.74
N LEU A 151 31.84 -3.21 18.05
CA LEU A 151 33.06 -3.00 18.85
C LEU A 151 33.96 -1.97 18.16
N LEU A 152 34.45 -0.98 18.91
CA LEU A 152 35.31 0.08 18.37
C LEU A 152 36.52 -0.45 17.60
N PRO A 153 37.28 -1.45 18.09
CA PRO A 153 38.38 -2.03 17.32
C PRO A 153 37.93 -2.62 15.99
N LYS A 154 36.82 -3.38 15.97
CA LYS A 154 36.26 -3.95 14.74
C LYS A 154 35.76 -2.89 13.78
N PHE A 155 35.24 -1.78 14.31
CA PHE A 155 34.80 -0.66 13.51
C PHE A 155 36.00 0.02 12.83
N ILE A 156 37.07 0.28 13.57
CA ILE A 156 38.32 0.84 13.05
C ILE A 156 38.94 -0.10 11.99
N ASP A 157 38.95 -1.41 12.22
CA ASP A 157 39.46 -2.40 11.26
C ASP A 157 38.69 -2.40 9.93
N ARG A 158 37.41 -2.02 9.93
CA ARG A 158 36.59 -1.89 8.72
C ARG A 158 36.82 -0.59 7.97
N LEU A 159 37.43 0.41 8.61
CA LEU A 159 37.87 1.61 7.93
C LEU A 159 39.12 1.25 7.12
N ASN A 160 39.15 1.67 5.86
CA ASN A 160 40.35 1.50 5.06
C ASN A 160 41.41 2.50 5.52
N LEU A 161 42.33 2.03 6.35
CA LEU A 161 43.38 2.85 6.97
C LEU A 161 44.32 3.53 5.94
N GLN A 162 44.33 3.07 4.69
CA GLN A 162 45.24 3.59 3.67
C GLN A 162 44.89 4.98 3.14
N GLU A 163 43.60 5.36 3.11
CA GLU A 163 43.19 6.65 2.53
C GLU A 163 42.95 7.73 3.59
N ASN A 164 43.18 7.44 4.88
CA ASN A 164 43.04 8.37 6.01
C ASN A 164 41.67 9.08 6.12
N THR A 165 40.65 8.62 5.38
CA THR A 165 39.31 9.22 5.35
C THR A 165 38.25 8.17 5.65
N CYS A 166 37.12 8.58 6.22
CA CYS A 166 35.95 7.74 6.36
C CYS A 166 34.68 8.50 5.97
N LYS A 167 33.67 7.78 5.50
CA LYS A 167 32.35 8.33 5.25
C LYS A 167 31.30 7.53 6.00
N PHE A 168 30.43 8.24 6.69
CA PHE A 168 29.21 7.74 7.28
C PHE A 168 28.03 8.33 6.54
N GLY A 169 26.88 7.68 6.65
CA GLY A 169 25.66 8.37 6.30
C GLY A 169 24.46 7.84 7.03
N VAL A 170 23.36 8.54 6.81
CA VAL A 170 22.09 8.29 7.47
C VAL A 170 20.97 8.43 6.45
N GLU A 171 19.99 7.55 6.58
CA GLU A 171 18.65 7.80 6.07
C GLU A 171 17.64 7.69 7.20
N VAL A 172 16.69 8.62 7.22
CA VAL A 172 15.57 8.62 8.15
C VAL A 172 14.29 8.70 7.35
N PHE A 173 13.33 7.83 7.66
CA PHE A 173 12.03 7.80 7.00
C PHE A 173 10.96 7.94 8.07
N VAL A 174 10.32 9.11 8.12
CA VAL A 174 9.22 9.34 9.06
C VAL A 174 8.00 8.54 8.62
N VAL A 175 7.56 7.66 9.51
CA VAL A 175 6.36 6.85 9.36
C VAL A 175 5.18 7.66 9.87
N ASN A 176 4.40 8.24 8.96
CA ASN A 176 3.15 8.88 9.30
C ASN A 176 2.00 7.86 9.15
N PRO A 177 1.39 7.38 10.25
CA PRO A 177 0.33 6.38 10.19
C PRO A 177 -1.01 6.95 9.72
N LYS A 178 -1.12 8.27 9.47
CA LYS A 178 -2.27 8.81 8.74
C LYS A 178 -2.29 8.14 7.38
N LYS A 179 -3.16 7.15 7.21
CA LYS A 179 -3.39 6.45 5.94
C LYS A 179 -3.76 7.52 4.90
N GLU A 180 -2.78 8.00 4.14
CA GLU A 180 -3.04 9.04 3.14
C GLU A 180 -3.99 8.54 2.06
N LYS A 181 -3.94 7.22 1.78
CA LYS A 181 -4.89 6.54 0.91
C LYS A 181 -4.97 5.06 1.25
N GLY A 182 -6.18 4.54 1.33
CA GLY A 182 -6.46 3.11 1.33
C GLY A 182 -7.71 2.85 0.51
N GLU A 183 -7.89 1.65 -0.01
CA GLU A 183 -9.07 1.26 -0.80
C GLU A 183 -9.69 0.00 -0.21
N CYS A 184 -11.01 -0.04 -0.13
CA CYS A 184 -11.80 -1.20 0.26
C CYS A 184 -12.54 -1.73 -0.97
N CYS A 185 -12.30 -3.00 -1.29
CA CYS A 185 -13.00 -3.69 -2.37
C CYS A 185 -14.20 -4.42 -1.76
N CYS A 186 -15.38 -3.83 -1.87
CA CYS A 186 -16.62 -4.50 -1.47
C CYS A 186 -17.26 -5.08 -2.74
N SER A 187 -17.49 -6.40 -2.76
CA SER A 187 -18.31 -6.97 -3.82
C SER A 187 -19.76 -6.52 -3.61
N ILE A 188 -20.34 -5.79 -4.57
CA ILE A 188 -21.80 -5.63 -4.62
C ILE A 188 -22.45 -6.95 -5.08
N LEU A 189 -21.70 -7.72 -5.89
CA LEU A 189 -22.11 -9.04 -6.33
C LEU A 189 -21.40 -10.13 -5.52
N ASP A 190 -21.75 -10.27 -4.24
CA ASP A 190 -21.74 -11.60 -3.58
C ASP A 190 -23.01 -12.40 -3.94
N LEU A 191 -23.75 -11.93 -4.94
CA LEU A 191 -24.98 -12.55 -5.39
C LEU A 191 -24.68 -13.85 -6.15
N HIS A 192 -25.02 -14.95 -5.49
CA HIS A 192 -25.92 -15.97 -6.00
C HIS A 192 -27.04 -15.37 -6.90
N LEU A 193 -26.69 -14.84 -8.07
CA LEU A 193 -27.65 -14.37 -9.07
C LEU A 193 -28.31 -15.61 -9.68
N LYS A 194 -29.64 -15.71 -9.55
CA LYS A 194 -30.42 -16.62 -10.37
C LYS A 194 -30.39 -16.21 -11.85
N GLU A 195 -30.09 -14.93 -12.17
CA GLU A 195 -30.03 -14.39 -13.53
C GLU A 195 -28.92 -13.33 -13.67
N ASN A 196 -27.72 -13.71 -14.12
CA ASN A 196 -26.59 -12.80 -14.39
C ASN A 196 -26.43 -12.45 -15.89
N THR A 197 -27.38 -12.88 -16.70
CA THR A 197 -27.31 -12.85 -18.16
C THR A 197 -28.47 -12.05 -18.72
N VAL A 198 -28.15 -11.08 -19.56
CA VAL A 198 -29.10 -10.20 -20.23
C VAL A 198 -29.07 -10.50 -21.71
N THR A 199 -30.22 -10.85 -22.29
CA THR A 199 -30.37 -11.14 -23.71
C THR A 199 -31.19 -10.03 -24.38
N TRP A 200 -30.68 -9.50 -25.48
CA TRP A 200 -31.28 -8.42 -26.24
C TRP A 200 -31.48 -8.81 -27.71
N PRO A 201 -32.70 -9.16 -28.12
CA PRO A 201 -33.04 -9.38 -29.52
C PRO A 201 -33.26 -8.05 -30.26
N ILE A 202 -32.64 -7.90 -31.42
CA ILE A 202 -32.73 -6.75 -32.31
C ILE A 202 -33.36 -7.22 -33.62
N GLY A 203 -34.63 -6.90 -33.85
CA GLY A 203 -35.31 -7.18 -35.13
C GLY A 203 -34.97 -6.16 -36.22
N ASN A 204 -35.30 -6.50 -37.47
CA ASN A 204 -35.04 -5.66 -38.66
C ASN A 204 -33.57 -5.21 -38.78
N PHE A 205 -32.63 -6.09 -38.43
CA PHE A 205 -31.21 -5.78 -38.32
C PHE A 205 -30.63 -5.24 -39.63
N SER A 206 -31.12 -5.70 -40.79
CA SER A 206 -30.75 -5.20 -42.12
C SER A 206 -30.93 -3.68 -42.28
N LYS A 207 -31.94 -3.11 -41.61
CA LYS A 207 -32.27 -1.67 -41.62
C LYS A 207 -31.58 -0.91 -40.49
N ALA A 208 -31.03 -1.61 -39.50
CA ALA A 208 -30.40 -0.98 -38.35
C ALA A 208 -29.17 -0.15 -38.78
N SER A 209 -29.16 1.11 -38.37
CA SER A 209 -28.07 2.04 -38.65
C SER A 209 -27.91 3.00 -37.46
N GLY A 210 -26.70 3.51 -37.27
CA GLY A 210 -26.38 4.31 -36.08
C GLY A 210 -26.35 3.48 -34.80
N LEU A 211 -26.44 4.16 -33.65
CA LEU A 211 -26.49 3.53 -32.33
C LEU A 211 -27.86 2.89 -32.10
N GLN A 212 -27.87 1.65 -31.65
CA GLN A 212 -29.02 0.97 -31.07
C GLN A 212 -28.78 0.85 -29.56
N PRO A 213 -29.61 1.47 -28.70
CA PRO A 213 -29.48 1.36 -27.24
C PRO A 213 -30.47 0.33 -26.65
N PHE A 214 -30.04 -0.36 -25.59
CA PHE A 214 -30.90 -1.24 -24.79
C PHE A 214 -30.57 -1.07 -23.31
N LYS A 215 -31.52 -0.51 -22.57
CA LYS A 215 -31.38 -0.26 -21.12
C LYS A 215 -31.85 -1.46 -20.30
N PHE A 216 -31.15 -1.73 -19.21
CA PHE A 216 -31.46 -2.78 -18.26
C PHE A 216 -30.83 -2.47 -16.90
N SER A 217 -31.29 -3.14 -15.86
CA SER A 217 -30.71 -3.02 -14.51
C SER A 217 -30.11 -4.35 -14.09
N THR A 218 -28.92 -4.31 -13.50
CA THR A 218 -28.31 -5.47 -12.84
C THR A 218 -27.48 -4.99 -11.65
N GLY A 219 -27.64 -5.67 -10.51
CA GLY A 219 -27.28 -5.11 -9.20
C GLY A 219 -28.04 -3.82 -8.92
N ASN A 220 -27.39 -2.87 -8.24
CA ASN A 220 -27.93 -1.54 -7.91
C ASN A 220 -27.55 -0.49 -8.97
N SER A 221 -27.49 -0.86 -10.25
CA SER A 221 -27.04 0.04 -11.31
C SER A 221 -27.83 -0.14 -12.60
N GLU A 222 -28.10 0.98 -13.26
CA GLU A 222 -28.74 1.05 -14.57
C GLU A 222 -27.67 1.08 -15.67
N TRP A 223 -27.76 0.12 -16.59
CA TRP A 223 -26.82 -0.08 -17.68
C TRP A 223 -27.52 0.08 -19.02
N GLU A 224 -26.74 0.39 -20.06
CA GLU A 224 -27.20 0.42 -21.44
C GLU A 224 -26.20 -0.33 -22.32
N LEU A 225 -26.67 -1.39 -22.98
CA LEU A 225 -25.95 -1.96 -24.11
C LEU A 225 -26.12 -1.07 -25.33
N GLN A 226 -25.01 -0.76 -25.97
CA GLN A 226 -24.92 0.09 -27.13
C GLN A 226 -24.36 -0.71 -28.29
N LEU A 227 -25.21 -1.03 -29.26
CA LEU A 227 -24.81 -1.69 -30.49
C LEU A 227 -24.64 -0.67 -31.60
N TYR A 228 -23.52 -0.74 -32.31
CA TYR A 228 -23.28 -0.04 -33.56
C TYR A 228 -23.24 -1.08 -34.68
N PRO A 229 -24.37 -1.34 -35.38
CA PRO A 229 -24.47 -2.40 -36.40
C PRO A 229 -23.49 -2.23 -37.55
N ARG A 230 -23.07 -0.99 -37.82
CA ARG A 230 -22.09 -0.63 -38.86
C ARG A 230 -20.77 -0.13 -38.29
N GLY A 231 -20.55 -0.34 -36.99
CA GLY A 231 -19.35 0.08 -36.27
C GLY A 231 -19.34 1.56 -35.91
N VAL A 232 -18.50 1.89 -34.93
CA VAL A 232 -18.11 3.27 -34.57
C VAL A 232 -17.27 3.90 -35.70
N PRO A 233 -17.09 5.24 -35.74
CA PRO A 233 -16.41 5.94 -36.84
C PRO A 233 -15.06 5.34 -37.25
N GLU A 234 -14.26 4.87 -36.29
CA GLU A 234 -12.93 4.30 -36.47
C GLU A 234 -12.94 3.00 -37.29
N VAL A 235 -14.04 2.24 -37.21
CA VAL A 235 -14.16 0.88 -37.76
C VAL A 235 -15.37 0.72 -38.69
N LYS A 236 -15.90 1.87 -39.12
CA LYS A 236 -17.14 2.01 -39.85
C LYS A 236 -17.19 1.08 -41.06
N ARG A 237 -18.32 0.38 -41.22
CA ARG A 237 -18.64 -0.59 -42.28
C ARG A 237 -17.68 -1.80 -42.37
N LYS A 238 -16.73 -1.96 -41.45
CA LYS A 238 -15.83 -3.11 -41.39
C LYS A 238 -16.19 -4.03 -40.23
N TYR A 239 -16.45 -3.45 -39.06
CA TYR A 239 -16.80 -4.16 -37.84
C TYR A 239 -18.15 -3.69 -37.28
N LEU A 240 -18.81 -4.59 -36.58
CA LEU A 240 -19.85 -4.28 -35.60
C LEU A 240 -19.16 -3.98 -34.27
N SER A 241 -19.68 -3.01 -33.52
CA SER A 241 -19.15 -2.61 -32.21
C SER A 241 -20.20 -2.73 -31.13
N ILE A 242 -19.80 -3.16 -29.94
CA ILE A 242 -20.69 -3.29 -28.77
C ILE A 242 -20.03 -2.59 -27.58
N TYR A 243 -20.79 -1.74 -26.90
CA TYR A 243 -20.38 -1.06 -25.68
C TYR A 243 -21.38 -1.28 -24.56
N LEU A 244 -20.89 -1.21 -23.34
CA LEU A 244 -21.66 -1.13 -22.12
C LEU A 244 -21.49 0.29 -21.55
N SER A 245 -22.60 0.97 -21.30
CA SER A 245 -22.63 2.29 -20.69
C SER A 245 -23.34 2.24 -19.33
N LEU A 246 -22.69 2.75 -18.30
CA LEU A 246 -23.29 2.98 -16.99
C LEU A 246 -24.11 4.27 -17.03
N LYS A 247 -25.43 4.16 -16.86
CA LYS A 247 -26.33 5.31 -16.82
C LYS A 247 -26.40 5.84 -15.40
N ASN A 248 -26.97 5.04 -14.50
CA ASN A 248 -27.19 5.42 -13.11
C ASN A 248 -26.53 4.41 -12.16
N SER A 249 -25.90 4.91 -11.10
CA SER A 249 -25.34 4.10 -10.01
C SER A 249 -25.11 4.99 -8.79
N GLU A 250 -25.83 4.72 -7.70
CA GLU A 250 -25.70 5.43 -6.42
C GLU A 250 -24.26 5.38 -5.89
N GLU A 251 -23.57 4.24 -6.10
CA GLU A 251 -22.18 4.06 -5.71
C GLU A 251 -21.26 5.05 -6.42
N VAL A 252 -21.40 5.15 -7.75
CA VAL A 252 -20.59 6.06 -8.55
C VAL A 252 -20.93 7.52 -8.28
N GLU A 253 -22.19 7.81 -7.99
CA GLU A 253 -22.65 9.13 -7.57
C GLU A 253 -22.09 9.53 -6.20
N SER A 254 -21.85 8.55 -5.31
CA SER A 254 -21.19 8.74 -4.02
C SER A 254 -19.65 8.88 -4.11
N GLY A 255 -19.11 8.90 -5.33
CA GLY A 255 -17.66 9.03 -5.58
C GLY A 255 -16.92 7.69 -5.70
N ASN A 256 -17.60 6.56 -5.56
CA ASN A 256 -16.99 5.23 -5.68
C ASN A 256 -16.71 4.88 -7.15
N LYS A 257 -15.92 3.82 -7.35
CA LYS A 257 -15.68 3.23 -8.66
C LYS A 257 -16.26 1.82 -8.71
N LEU A 258 -16.75 1.42 -9.88
CA LEU A 258 -17.14 0.04 -10.13
C LEU A 258 -16.09 -0.66 -10.98
N HIS A 259 -15.74 -1.88 -10.60
CA HIS A 259 -14.98 -2.79 -11.46
C HIS A 259 -15.89 -3.93 -11.91
N VAL A 260 -16.08 -4.06 -13.22
CA VAL A 260 -17.02 -5.00 -13.83
C VAL A 260 -16.27 -6.01 -14.69
N GLN A 261 -16.54 -7.29 -14.46
CA GLN A 261 -16.19 -8.36 -15.38
C GLN A 261 -17.45 -8.86 -16.06
N LEU A 262 -17.42 -8.90 -17.40
CA LEU A 262 -18.54 -9.37 -18.19
C LEU A 262 -18.09 -10.17 -19.41
N LYS A 263 -19.01 -10.89 -20.02
CA LYS A 263 -18.86 -11.56 -21.31
C LYS A 263 -19.92 -11.02 -22.26
N LEU A 264 -19.50 -10.62 -23.46
CA LEU A 264 -20.39 -10.18 -24.53
C LEU A 264 -20.35 -11.18 -25.69
N ARG A 265 -21.50 -11.62 -26.17
CA ARG A 265 -21.62 -12.50 -27.36
C ARG A 265 -22.80 -12.13 -28.24
N ILE A 266 -22.73 -12.55 -29.50
CA ILE A 266 -23.91 -12.64 -30.38
C ILE A 266 -24.38 -14.10 -30.30
N LYS A 267 -25.64 -14.33 -29.94
CA LYS A 267 -26.17 -15.70 -29.84
C LYS A 267 -26.35 -16.29 -31.24
N SER A 268 -25.99 -17.56 -31.36
CA SER A 268 -26.28 -18.37 -32.55
C SER A 268 -27.45 -19.29 -32.27
N ASN A 269 -28.42 -19.35 -33.19
CA ASN A 269 -29.51 -20.32 -33.17
C ASN A 269 -29.13 -21.67 -33.82
N SER A 270 -27.90 -21.80 -34.33
CA SER A 270 -27.37 -23.02 -34.92
C SER A 270 -26.18 -23.56 -34.11
N PRO A 271 -26.03 -24.89 -33.96
CA PRO A 271 -24.87 -25.48 -33.30
C PRO A 271 -23.59 -25.04 -34.02
N SER A 272 -22.63 -24.55 -33.25
CA SER A 272 -21.35 -24.09 -33.78
C SER A 272 -20.54 -25.29 -34.29
N ASN A 273 -20.40 -25.41 -35.61
CA ASN A 273 -19.34 -26.22 -36.21
C ASN A 273 -18.20 -25.27 -36.57
N PRO A 274 -17.12 -25.16 -35.76
CA PRO A 274 -15.94 -24.42 -36.18
C PRO A 274 -15.40 -25.12 -37.42
N ARG A 275 -15.49 -24.46 -38.59
CA ARG A 275 -14.82 -24.95 -39.79
C ARG A 275 -13.34 -25.02 -39.46
N GLY A 276 -12.79 -26.24 -39.49
CA GLY A 276 -11.36 -26.50 -39.31
C GLY A 276 -10.58 -25.72 -40.37
N GLY A 277 -9.98 -24.61 -39.96
CA GLY A 277 -9.11 -23.75 -40.74
C GLY A 277 -8.36 -22.85 -39.76
N GLU A 278 -7.13 -22.49 -40.10
CA GLU A 278 -6.07 -21.93 -39.24
C GLU A 278 -6.39 -20.58 -38.53
N SER A 279 -7.64 -20.11 -38.55
CA SER A 279 -8.07 -18.94 -37.78
C SER A 279 -8.47 -19.34 -36.35
N LYS A 280 -7.69 -18.86 -35.37
CA LYS A 280 -7.95 -18.98 -33.92
C LYS A 280 -9.20 -18.21 -33.44
N TYR A 281 -9.89 -17.48 -34.34
CA TYR A 281 -11.06 -16.66 -34.02
C TYR A 281 -12.36 -17.41 -34.31
N ASP A 282 -13.10 -17.72 -33.25
CA ASP A 282 -14.46 -18.26 -33.32
C ASP A 282 -15.46 -17.12 -33.07
N PRO A 283 -16.25 -16.70 -34.08
CA PRO A 283 -17.20 -15.58 -33.95
C PRO A 283 -18.35 -15.87 -32.96
N THR A 284 -18.56 -17.14 -32.58
CA THR A 284 -19.61 -17.55 -31.64
C THR A 284 -19.15 -17.51 -30.18
N LYS A 285 -17.83 -17.41 -29.92
CA LYS A 285 -17.30 -17.35 -28.56
C LYS A 285 -17.53 -15.98 -27.92
N PRO A 286 -17.89 -15.94 -26.62
CA PRO A 286 -18.00 -14.69 -25.90
C PRO A 286 -16.64 -13.97 -25.80
N ARG A 287 -16.69 -12.64 -25.88
CA ARG A 287 -15.56 -11.76 -25.58
C ARG A 287 -15.66 -11.32 -24.13
N THR A 288 -14.66 -11.64 -23.34
CA THR A 288 -14.59 -11.22 -21.94
C THR A 288 -14.08 -9.79 -21.84
N GLY A 289 -14.81 -8.95 -21.10
CA GLY A 289 -14.42 -7.60 -20.72
C GLY A 289 -14.11 -7.51 -19.24
N ASN A 290 -13.14 -6.65 -18.94
CA ASN A 290 -12.81 -6.20 -17.60
C ASN A 290 -12.67 -4.67 -17.68
N ALA A 291 -13.51 -3.96 -16.93
CA ALA A 291 -13.67 -2.52 -17.09
C ALA A 291 -13.93 -1.80 -15.77
N TRP A 292 -13.36 -0.61 -15.66
CA TRP A 292 -13.64 0.34 -14.60
C TRP A 292 -14.70 1.35 -15.04
N PHE A 293 -15.64 1.63 -14.14
CA PHE A 293 -16.64 2.66 -14.31
C PHE A 293 -16.58 3.66 -13.15
N SER A 294 -16.72 4.93 -13.49
CA SER A 294 -16.69 6.05 -12.55
C SER A 294 -17.54 7.21 -13.07
N SER A 295 -17.60 8.32 -12.33
CA SER A 295 -18.26 9.55 -12.79
C SER A 295 -17.72 10.05 -14.12
N SER A 296 -16.40 9.93 -14.34
CA SER A 296 -15.71 10.35 -15.57
C SER A 296 -15.61 9.26 -16.65
N GLN A 297 -15.69 7.98 -16.28
CA GLN A 297 -15.60 6.86 -17.21
C GLN A 297 -16.88 6.02 -17.13
N ARG A 298 -17.88 6.36 -17.96
CA ARG A 298 -19.19 5.68 -17.95
C ARG A 298 -19.42 4.72 -19.10
N CYS A 299 -18.44 4.49 -19.96
CA CYS A 299 -18.60 3.66 -21.15
C CYS A 299 -17.35 2.83 -21.41
N TRP A 300 -17.54 1.55 -21.73
CA TRP A 300 -16.48 0.64 -22.11
C TRP A 300 -17.00 -0.39 -23.11
N GLY A 301 -16.19 -0.82 -24.07
CA GLY A 301 -16.64 -1.78 -25.06
C GLY A 301 -15.60 -2.20 -26.07
N PHE A 302 -16.07 -2.92 -27.08
CA PHE A 302 -15.28 -3.46 -28.16
C PHE A 302 -15.60 -2.74 -29.47
N PRO A 303 -14.76 -1.77 -29.91
CA PRO A 303 -14.90 -1.19 -31.25
C PRO A 303 -14.81 -2.27 -32.33
N TYR A 304 -13.84 -3.17 -32.22
CA TYR A 304 -13.62 -4.29 -33.15
C TYR A 304 -14.29 -5.57 -32.61
N PHE A 305 -15.61 -5.56 -32.38
CA PHE A 305 -16.31 -6.73 -31.78
C PHE A 305 -16.36 -7.92 -32.74
N MET A 306 -16.92 -7.73 -33.93
CA MET A 306 -17.04 -8.76 -34.97
C MET A 306 -16.96 -8.14 -36.37
N LYS A 307 -16.27 -8.78 -37.31
CA LYS A 307 -16.26 -8.31 -38.70
C LYS A 307 -17.65 -8.49 -39.31
N LEU A 308 -18.10 -7.52 -40.10
CA LEU A 308 -19.39 -7.63 -40.78
C LEU A 308 -19.41 -8.74 -41.84
N ALA A 309 -18.25 -9.08 -42.41
CA ALA A 309 -18.11 -10.22 -43.31
C ALA A 309 -18.38 -11.54 -42.57
N ASP A 310 -17.75 -11.74 -41.41
CA ASP A 310 -17.92 -12.93 -40.58
C ASP A 310 -19.35 -13.05 -40.07
N LEU A 311 -19.96 -11.93 -39.66
CA LEU A 311 -21.36 -11.90 -39.22
C LEU A 311 -22.32 -12.41 -40.31
N LYS A 312 -22.08 -12.03 -41.58
CA LYS A 312 -22.92 -12.46 -42.72
C LYS A 312 -22.66 -13.90 -43.15
N GLN A 313 -21.42 -14.38 -42.99
CA GLN A 313 -20.99 -15.70 -43.44
C GLN A 313 -21.25 -16.79 -42.40
N THR A 314 -21.45 -16.42 -41.14
CA THR A 314 -21.68 -17.37 -40.04
C THR A 314 -23.17 -17.68 -39.91
N PRO A 315 -23.61 -18.92 -40.22
CA PRO A 315 -25.02 -19.30 -40.10
C PRO A 315 -25.51 -19.21 -38.65
N GLY A 316 -26.76 -18.80 -38.46
CA GLY A 316 -27.41 -18.78 -37.15
C GLY A 316 -27.15 -17.54 -36.29
N LEU A 317 -26.23 -16.64 -36.66
CA LEU A 317 -26.03 -15.37 -35.94
C LEU A 317 -27.11 -14.32 -36.26
N ILE A 318 -27.60 -14.31 -37.51
CA ILE A 318 -28.77 -13.52 -37.92
C ILE A 318 -29.84 -14.50 -38.33
N ASP A 319 -30.99 -14.46 -37.66
CA ASP A 319 -32.13 -15.34 -37.90
C ASP A 319 -33.39 -14.50 -38.11
N ASN A 320 -34.11 -14.71 -39.21
CA ASN A 320 -35.28 -13.91 -39.60
C ASN A 320 -35.06 -12.38 -39.51
N ASP A 321 -33.91 -11.92 -40.00
CA ASP A 321 -33.46 -10.52 -39.91
C ASP A 321 -33.36 -9.98 -38.46
N ALA A 322 -33.16 -10.87 -37.48
CA ALA A 322 -32.92 -10.53 -36.09
C ALA A 322 -31.52 -10.94 -35.64
N LEU A 323 -30.86 -10.06 -34.89
CA LEU A 323 -29.59 -10.28 -34.22
C LEU A 323 -29.83 -10.33 -32.72
N THR A 324 -29.27 -11.28 -31.99
CA THR A 324 -29.40 -11.32 -30.52
C THR A 324 -28.05 -11.09 -29.85
N VAL A 325 -27.94 -10.01 -29.07
CA VAL A 325 -26.77 -9.71 -28.24
C VAL A 325 -27.00 -10.23 -26.83
N GLU A 326 -25.99 -10.85 -26.23
CA GLU A 326 -26.04 -11.30 -24.85
C GLU A 326 -24.88 -10.71 -24.05
N ALA A 327 -25.19 -10.25 -22.84
CA ALA A 327 -24.23 -9.77 -21.85
C ALA A 327 -24.38 -10.59 -20.57
N GLU A 328 -23.33 -11.32 -20.19
CA GLU A 328 -23.25 -12.11 -18.97
C GLU A 328 -22.30 -11.41 -18.00
N PHE A 329 -22.79 -10.96 -16.86
CA PHE A 329 -21.99 -10.31 -15.81
C PHE A 329 -21.40 -11.40 -14.92
N ASN A 330 -20.08 -11.45 -14.83
CA ASN A 330 -19.37 -12.37 -13.93
C ASN A 330 -19.24 -11.77 -12.53
N SER A 331 -18.92 -10.46 -12.44
CA SER A 331 -18.74 -9.76 -11.17
C SER A 331 -18.83 -8.24 -11.33
N ILE A 332 -19.24 -7.57 -10.25
CA ILE A 332 -19.28 -6.11 -10.10
C ILE A 332 -18.80 -5.83 -8.67
N TYR A 333 -17.65 -5.19 -8.56
CA TYR A 333 -17.07 -4.74 -7.30
C TYR A 333 -17.22 -3.23 -7.17
N VAL A 334 -17.55 -2.76 -5.98
CA VAL A 334 -17.40 -1.35 -5.60
C VAL A 334 -16.06 -1.19 -4.93
N ILE A 335 -15.32 -0.21 -5.40
CA ILE A 335 -14.09 0.23 -4.78
C ILE A 335 -14.37 1.57 -4.12
N GLN A 336 -14.26 1.57 -2.80
CA GLN A 336 -14.46 2.74 -1.94
C GLN A 336 -13.10 3.12 -1.34
N ASP A 337 -12.86 4.40 -1.13
CA ASP A 337 -11.69 4.81 -0.36
C ASP A 337 -11.92 4.40 1.12
N LEU A 338 -10.90 3.83 1.75
CA LEU A 338 -10.90 3.55 3.18
C LEU A 338 -10.93 4.88 3.92
N ALA A 339 -12.08 5.21 4.51
CA ALA A 339 -12.19 6.37 5.38
C ALA A 339 -11.17 6.23 6.54
N PRO A 340 -10.50 7.33 6.94
CA PRO A 340 -9.77 7.33 8.19
C PRO A 340 -10.77 7.04 9.33
N GLU A 341 -10.44 6.06 10.18
CA GLU A 341 -11.21 5.73 11.38
C GLU A 341 -11.56 7.03 12.13
N PRO A 342 -12.85 7.29 12.43
CA PRO A 342 -13.21 8.44 13.24
C PRO A 342 -12.54 8.27 14.59
N HIS A 343 -11.64 9.19 14.94
CA HIS A 343 -11.04 9.24 16.26
C HIS A 343 -12.18 9.21 17.28
N ALA A 344 -12.20 8.18 18.13
CA ALA A 344 -13.04 8.15 19.31
C ALA A 344 -12.78 9.45 20.07
N ALA A 345 -13.70 10.41 19.96
CA ALA A 345 -13.72 11.56 20.81
C ALA A 345 -13.91 11.00 22.22
N ASN A 346 -12.82 11.00 23.00
CA ASN A 346 -12.88 10.75 24.43
C ASN A 346 -13.83 11.82 24.99
N LEU A 347 -15.07 11.42 25.26
CA LEU A 347 -15.99 12.17 26.08
C LEU A 347 -15.36 12.24 27.47
N HIS A 348 -15.07 13.48 27.88
CA HIS A 348 -14.57 13.85 29.20
C HIS A 348 -15.51 13.43 30.33
#